data_AF-A0A2Z7ABE9-F1
#
_entry.id   AF-A0A2Z7ABE9-F1
#
_cell.length_a   1.000
_cell.length_b   1.000
_cell.length_c   1.000
_cell.angle_alpha   90.00
_cell.angle_beta   90.00
_cell.angle_gamma   90.00
#
_symmetry.space_group_name_H-M   'P 1'
#
loop_
_entity.id
_entity.type
_entity.pdbx_description
1 polymer ?
#
loop_
_entity_poly.entity_id
_entity_poly.type
_entity_poly.pdbx_seq_one_letter_code
_entity_poly.pdbx_strand_id
1 'polypeptide(L)' 'MGITCHWIDNAWNIQKRLLAYRCFNYPHTAQNISHLMFIILEEYVLTSKIFSISFD' A
#
# COMPACT_ATOMS: atom_id res chain seq x y z
N MET A 1 -10.96 0.82 1.28
CA MET A 1 -9.61 1.31 0.98
C MET A 1 -8.86 0.25 0.18
N GLY A 2 -8.55 0.54 -1.08
CA GLY A 2 -7.74 -0.33 -1.93
C GLY A 2 -6.29 0.13 -1.95
N ILE A 3 -5.35 -0.80 -1.82
CA ILE A 3 -3.91 -0.53 -1.93
C ILE A 3 -3.34 -1.39 -3.04
N THR A 4 -2.70 -0.77 -4.02
CA THR A 4 -1.97 -1.45 -5.08
C THR A 4 -0.49 -1.12 -5.00
N CYS A 5 0.37 -2.13 -5.12
CA CYS A 5 1.81 -1.99 -5.23
C CYS A 5 2.23 -2.12 -6.69
N HIS A 6 3.15 -1.25 -7.10
CA HIS A 6 3.71 -1.22 -8.44
C HIS A 6 5.23 -1.19 -8.31
N TRP A 7 5.92 -2.01 -9.10
CA TRP A 7 7.40 -2.03 -9.12
C TRP A 7 7.92 -2.55 -10.46
N ILE A 8 9.20 -2.34 -10.73
CA ILE A 8 9.88 -2.91 -11.90
C ILE A 8 10.63 -4.17 -11.44
N ASP A 9 10.42 -5.30 -12.11
CA ASP A 9 11.12 -6.54 -11.81
C ASP A 9 12.48 -6.65 -12.52
N ASN A 10 13.21 -7.74 -12.25
CA ASN A 10 14.54 -7.99 -12.83
C ASN A 10 14.52 -8.14 -14.36
N ALA A 11 13.36 -8.43 -14.95
CA ALA A 11 13.17 -8.54 -16.39
C ALA A 11 12.68 -7.21 -16.99
N TRP A 12 12.78 -6.10 -16.25
CA TRP A 12 12.36 -4.75 -16.64
C TRP A 12 10.86 -4.62 -16.94
N ASN A 13 10.03 -5.50 -16.37
CA ASN A 13 8.59 -5.42 -16.52
C ASN A 13 7.95 -4.68 -15.35
N ILE A 14 6.95 -3.86 -15.64
CA ILE A 14 6.12 -3.24 -14.62
C ILE A 14 5.18 -4.30 -14.05
N GLN A 15 5.35 -4.58 -12.77
CA GLN A 15 4.43 -5.38 -11.97
C GLN A 15 3.39 -4.49 -11.33
N LYS A 16 2.13 -4.92 -11.34
CA LYS A 16 1.01 -4.28 -10.64
C LYS A 16 0.28 -5.33 -9.82
N ARG A 17 0.21 -5.17 -8.51
CA ARG A 17 -0.47 -6.11 -7.60
C ARG A 17 -1.38 -5.40 -6.63
N LEU A 18 -2.59 -5.91 -6.46
CA LEU A 18 -3.46 -5.53 -5.36
C LEU A 18 -2.89 -6.15 -4.07
N LEU A 19 -2.49 -5.31 -3.10
CA LEU A 19 -2.07 -5.78 -1.79
C LEU A 19 -3.27 -6.03 -0.89
N ALA A 20 -4.22 -5.10 -0.90
CA ALA A 20 -5.38 -5.19 -0.02
C ALA A 20 -6.58 -4.44 -0.60
N TYR A 21 -7.76 -4.96 -0.29
CA TYR A 21 -9.02 -4.27 -0.47
C TYR A 21 -9.85 -4.44 0.81
N ARG A 22 -9.78 -3.46 1.70
CA ARG A 22 -10.37 -3.54 3.05
C ARG A 22 -11.53 -2.57 3.21
N CYS A 23 -12.55 -3.00 3.94
CA CYS A 23 -13.52 -2.07 4.50
C CYS A 23 -12.78 -1.12 5.47
N PHE A 24 -13.02 0.18 5.35
CA PHE A 24 -12.43 1.18 6.22
C PHE A 24 -13.58 1.99 6.81
N ASN A 25 -13.77 1.84 8.11
CA ASN A 25 -14.91 2.45 8.81
C ASN A 25 -14.56 3.88 9.26
N TYR A 26 -15.59 4.68 9.49
CA TYR A 26 -15.45 6.03 10.05
C TYR A 26 -14.72 5.99 11.42
N PRO A 27 -13.88 6.98 11.77
CA PRO A 27 -13.57 8.19 10.99
C PRO A 27 -12.39 8.05 10.03
N HIS A 28 -12.52 8.70 8.87
CA HIS A 28 -11.50 8.73 7.81
C HIS A 28 -10.45 9.82 8.04
N THR A 29 -9.79 9.80 9.20
CA THR A 29 -8.70 10.74 9.51
C THR A 29 -7.41 10.33 8.82
N ALA A 30 -6.50 11.29 8.59
CA ALA A 30 -5.18 11.01 8.03
C ALA A 30 -4.41 9.97 8.86
N GLN A 31 -4.54 10.03 10.19
CA GLN A 31 -3.92 9.08 11.12
C GLN A 31 -4.49 7.66 10.96
N ASN A 32 -5.81 7.51 10.83
CA ASN A 32 -6.42 6.19 10.67
C ASN A 32 -6.09 5.58 9.31
N ILE A 33 -6.07 6.40 8.26
CA ILE A 33 -5.68 5.97 6.91
C ILE A 33 -4.22 5.51 6.91
N SER A 34 -3.30 6.34 7.41
CA SER A 34 -1.87 6.00 7.45
C SER A 34 -1.60 4.77 8.31
N HIS A 35 -2.30 4.62 9.44
CA HIS A 35 -2.20 3.43 10.28
C HIS A 35 -2.59 2.15 9.54
N LEU A 36 -3.75 2.16 8.86
CA LEU A 36 -4.18 1.00 8.06
C LEU A 36 -3.20 0.70 6.91
N MET A 37 -2.65 1.73 6.26
CA MET A 37 -1.62 1.55 5.24
C MET A 37 -0.36 0.89 5.81
N PHE A 38 0.12 1.34 6.96
CA PHE A 38 1.30 0.77 7.61
C PHE A 38 1.11 -0.70 7.98
N ILE A 39 -0.06 -1.08 8.52
CA ILE A 39 -0.39 -2.48 8.80
C ILE A 39 -0.25 -3.33 7.53
N ILE A 40 -0.85 -2.87 6.41
CA ILE A 40 -0.78 -3.60 5.13
C ILE A 40 0.66 -3.68 4.62
N LEU A 41 1.46 -2.61 4.76
CA LEU A 41 2.87 -2.64 4.36
C LEU A 41 3.70 -3.59 5.22
N GLU A 42 3.42 -3.70 6.52
CA GLU A 42 4.08 -4.62 7.45
C GLU A 42 3.76 -6.08 7.14
N GLU A 43 2.49 -6.40 6.85
CA GLU A 43 2.05 -7.75 6.44
C GLU A 43 2.82 -8.29 5.22
N TYR A 44 3.23 -7.40 4.31
CA TYR A 44 3.99 -7.73 3.11
C TYR A 44 5.50 -7.48 3.26
N VAL A 45 5.99 -7.11 4.45
CA VAL A 45 7.40 -6.83 4.73
C VAL A 45 7.99 -5.76 3.79
N LEU A 46 7.19 -4.72 3.52
CA LEU A 46 7.53 -3.61 2.63
C LEU A 46 8.04 -2.37 3.36
N THR A 47 7.91 -2.31 4.70
CA THR A 47 8.28 -1.15 5.52
C THR A 47 9.76 -0.77 5.43
N SER A 48 10.63 -1.72 5.10
CA SER A 48 12.07 -1.49 4.91
C SER A 48 12.45 -1.07 3.48
N LYS A 49 11.49 -1.04 2.55
CA LYS A 49 11.76 -0.67 1.16
C LYS A 49 11.63 0.82 0.94
N ILE A 50 12.36 1.31 -0.06
CA ILE A 50 12.20 2.67 -0.57
C ILE A 50 11.05 2.64 -1.59
N PHE A 51 10.03 3.46 -1.37
CA PHE A 51 8.88 3.58 -2.26
C PHE A 51 8.27 4.98 -2.16
N SER A 52 7.44 5.32 -3.14
CA SER A 52 6.55 6.48 -3.09
C SER A 52 5.10 6.00 -2.94
N ILE A 53 4.26 6.87 -2.39
CA ILE A 53 2.82 6.64 -2.26
C ILE A 53 2.12 7.72 -3.09
N SER A 54 1.09 7.33 -3.82
CA SER A 54 0.16 8.23 -4.51
C SER A 54 -1.29 7.90 -4.15
N PHE A 55 -2.10 8.93 -3.97
CA PHE A 55 -3.55 8.91 -3.75
C PHE A 55 -4.13 10.26 -4.20
N ASP A 56 -5.45 10.33 -4.40
CA ASP A 56 -6.20 11.54 -4.76
C ASP A 56 -6.66 12.37 -3.55
#